data_AF-D2JTH9-F1
#
_entry.id   AF-D2JTH9-F1
#
_cell.length_a   1.000
_cell.length_b   1.000
_cell.length_c   1.000
_cell.angle_alpha   90.00
_cell.angle_beta   90.00
_cell.angle_gamma   90.00
#
_symmetry.space_group_name_H-M   'P 1'
#
loop_
_entity.id
_entity.type
_entity.pdbx_description
1 polymer ?
#
loop_
_entity_poly.entity_id
_entity_poly.type
_entity_poly.pdbx_seq_one_letter_code
_entity_poly.pdbx_strand_id
1 'polypeptide(L)'
;KAPISATFKDYDIYSMGPSSSGGITVIQILKLLEHVDLQSMGPRSVDYLHHLIQAMHLAYSDRAQYLADDNFHEVPVQSLIDDDYLKARSKLIDSNKANIDIEQGVVSDCISHTDVEENHTETTHFCVIDKEGNIASFTTSIGMIYGSGITISGYGVLLNTTMDGFD
;
A
#
# COMPACT_ATOMS: atom_id res chain seq x y z
N LYS A 1 -15.62 -6.93 1.47
CA LYS A 1 -15.55 -6.74 -0.01
C LYS A 1 -14.75 -7.89 -0.60
N ALA A 2 -14.86 -8.17 -1.90
CA ALA A 2 -13.96 -9.12 -2.54
C ALA A 2 -12.52 -8.58 -2.45
N PRO A 3 -11.50 -9.45 -2.30
CA PRO A 3 -10.11 -9.00 -2.32
C PRO A 3 -9.76 -8.47 -3.72
N ILE A 4 -8.81 -7.55 -3.78
CA ILE A 4 -8.08 -7.30 -5.02
C ILE A 4 -7.04 -8.39 -5.20
N SER A 5 -6.70 -8.67 -6.45
CA SER A 5 -5.73 -9.72 -6.78
C SER A 5 -4.83 -9.33 -7.93
N ALA A 6 -3.59 -9.81 -7.86
CA ALA A 6 -2.63 -9.75 -8.95
C ALA A 6 -1.74 -10.99 -8.91
N THR A 7 -1.12 -11.33 -10.03
CA THR A 7 -0.07 -12.35 -10.07
C THR A 7 1.28 -11.72 -9.74
N PHE A 8 2.20 -12.45 -9.13
CA PHE A 8 3.59 -12.03 -9.00
C PHE A 8 4.46 -13.27 -9.15
N LYS A 9 5.22 -13.34 -10.25
CA LYS A 9 5.88 -14.58 -10.68
C LYS A 9 4.86 -15.73 -10.73
N ASP A 10 5.09 -16.81 -10.00
CA ASP A 10 4.25 -18.01 -9.99
C ASP A 10 3.16 -17.99 -8.89
N TYR A 11 2.90 -16.85 -8.26
CA TYR A 11 1.96 -16.74 -7.13
C TYR A 11 0.79 -15.80 -7.43
N ASP A 12 -0.40 -16.18 -6.97
CA ASP A 12 -1.54 -15.29 -6.83
C ASP A 12 -1.46 -14.54 -5.50
N ILE A 13 -1.51 -13.21 -5.56
CA ILE A 13 -1.53 -12.33 -4.39
C ILE A 13 -2.95 -11.83 -4.21
N TYR A 14 -3.48 -12.00 -3.00
CA TYR A 14 -4.76 -11.43 -2.59
C TYR A 14 -4.53 -10.40 -1.48
N SER A 15 -5.16 -9.24 -1.60
CA SER A 15 -5.05 -8.19 -0.59
C SER A 15 -6.33 -7.38 -0.46
N MET A 16 -6.34 -6.45 0.50
CA MET A 16 -7.48 -5.57 0.74
C MET A 16 -7.57 -4.51 -0.36
N GLY A 17 -8.76 -4.34 -0.94
CA GLY A 17 -9.07 -3.21 -1.83
C GLY A 17 -9.49 -1.95 -1.08
N PRO A 18 -9.91 -0.90 -1.80
CA PRO A 18 -10.48 0.31 -1.21
C PRO A 18 -11.63 0.03 -0.21
N SER A 19 -11.71 0.76 0.90
CA SER A 19 -11.00 2.00 1.25
C SER A 19 -9.56 1.85 1.78
N SER A 20 -9.01 0.63 1.83
CA SER A 20 -7.61 0.45 2.17
C SER A 20 -6.70 0.78 0.99
N SER A 21 -5.63 1.53 1.23
CA SER A 21 -4.58 1.80 0.23
C SER A 21 -3.54 0.67 0.13
N GLY A 22 -3.37 -0.11 1.21
CA GLY A 22 -2.22 -1.00 1.38
C GLY A 22 -2.11 -2.09 0.31
N GLY A 23 -3.22 -2.72 -0.09
CA GLY A 23 -3.18 -3.79 -1.06
C GLY A 23 -2.71 -3.34 -2.44
N ILE A 24 -3.24 -2.22 -2.92
CA ILE A 24 -2.87 -1.66 -4.23
C ILE A 24 -1.40 -1.24 -4.20
N THR A 25 -0.98 -0.47 -3.19
CA THR A 25 0.41 0.00 -3.07
C THR A 25 1.41 -1.16 -2.98
N VAL A 26 1.12 -2.22 -2.23
CA VAL A 26 2.00 -3.41 -2.15
C VAL A 26 2.09 -4.13 -3.49
N ILE A 27 0.95 -4.32 -4.18
CA ILE A 27 0.94 -4.94 -5.52
C ILE A 27 1.78 -4.12 -6.49
N GLN A 28 1.63 -2.78 -6.49
CA GLN A 28 2.44 -1.90 -7.33
C GLN A 28 3.94 -2.06 -7.04
N ILE A 29 4.37 -2.02 -5.77
CA ILE A 29 5.78 -2.19 -5.41
C ILE A 29 6.33 -3.52 -5.94
N LEU A 30 5.58 -4.61 -5.77
CA LEU A 30 5.99 -5.93 -6.24
C LEU A 30 6.13 -5.95 -7.76
N LYS A 31 5.11 -5.49 -8.48
CA LYS A 31 5.08 -5.45 -9.95
C LYS A 31 6.15 -4.53 -10.56
N LEU A 32 6.41 -3.37 -9.96
CA LEU A 32 7.50 -2.47 -10.37
C LEU A 32 8.88 -3.16 -10.30
N LEU A 33 9.03 -4.11 -9.37
CA LEU A 33 10.25 -4.87 -9.13
C LEU A 33 10.27 -6.25 -9.80
N GLU A 34 9.21 -6.65 -10.52
CA GLU A 34 9.03 -8.02 -11.03
C GLU A 34 10.13 -8.43 -12.02
N HIS A 35 10.67 -7.47 -12.77
CA HIS A 35 11.74 -7.69 -13.76
C HIS A 35 13.15 -7.35 -13.24
N VAL A 36 13.28 -6.99 -11.96
CA VAL A 36 14.57 -6.68 -11.32
C VAL A 36 15.09 -7.94 -10.62
N ASP A 37 16.32 -8.34 -10.91
CA ASP A 37 16.97 -9.46 -10.21
C ASP A 37 17.48 -9.05 -8.83
N LEU A 38 16.55 -8.78 -7.91
CA LEU A 38 16.85 -8.43 -6.52
C LEU A 38 17.60 -9.55 -5.78
N GLN A 39 17.49 -10.80 -6.24
CA GLN A 39 18.12 -11.94 -5.59
C GLN A 39 19.64 -11.90 -5.79
N SER A 40 20.12 -11.61 -7.00
CA SER A 40 21.56 -11.51 -7.26
C SER A 40 22.22 -10.30 -6.61
N MET A 41 21.46 -9.21 -6.38
CA MET A 41 21.93 -8.03 -5.65
C MET A 41 22.27 -8.31 -4.17
N GLY A 42 21.66 -9.35 -3.58
CA GLY A 42 21.78 -9.68 -2.17
C GLY A 42 20.92 -8.80 -1.25
N PRO A 43 20.38 -9.37 -0.17
CA PRO A 43 19.46 -8.64 0.71
C PRO A 43 20.18 -7.46 1.39
N ARG A 44 19.51 -6.30 1.41
CA ARG A 44 19.98 -5.07 2.06
C ARG A 44 21.28 -4.49 1.47
N SER A 45 21.68 -4.90 0.28
CA SER A 45 22.75 -4.21 -0.46
C SER A 45 22.29 -2.82 -0.92
N VAL A 46 23.24 -1.99 -1.35
CA VAL A 46 22.93 -0.64 -1.86
C VAL A 46 22.00 -0.74 -3.07
N ASP A 47 22.29 -1.63 -4.02
CA ASP A 47 21.48 -1.80 -5.23
C ASP A 47 20.08 -2.32 -4.89
N TYR A 48 19.96 -3.27 -3.95
CA TYR A 48 18.66 -3.76 -3.48
C TYR A 48 17.83 -2.64 -2.87
N LEU A 49 18.42 -1.87 -1.94
CA LEU A 49 17.72 -0.79 -1.25
C LEU A 49 17.36 0.34 -2.22
N HIS A 50 18.23 0.66 -3.17
CA HIS A 50 17.96 1.64 -4.21
C HIS A 50 16.70 1.29 -5.00
N HIS A 51 16.62 0.10 -5.58
CA HIS A 51 15.44 -0.31 -6.35
C HIS A 51 14.18 -0.35 -5.48
N LEU A 52 14.28 -0.88 -4.24
CA LEU A 52 13.15 -0.94 -3.33
C LEU A 52 12.62 0.47 -2.98
N ILE A 53 13.50 1.41 -2.64
CA ILE A 53 13.14 2.79 -2.30
C ILE A 53 12.51 3.49 -3.51
N GLN A 54 13.09 3.34 -4.70
CA GLN A 54 12.56 3.96 -5.92
C GLN A 54 11.18 3.38 -6.30
N ALA A 55 10.96 2.07 -6.15
CA ALA A 55 9.66 1.46 -6.36
C ALA A 55 8.62 1.96 -5.33
N MET A 56 9.02 2.09 -4.05
CA MET A 56 8.16 2.68 -3.02
C MET A 56 7.78 4.12 -3.37
N HIS A 57 8.73 4.97 -3.78
CA HIS A 57 8.44 6.35 -4.19
C HIS A 57 7.33 6.42 -5.25
N LEU A 58 7.43 5.61 -6.32
CA LEU A 58 6.44 5.59 -7.39
C LEU A 58 5.07 5.05 -6.94
N ALA A 59 5.05 4.03 -6.07
CA ALA A 59 3.79 3.47 -5.58
C ALA A 59 3.10 4.40 -4.55
N TYR A 60 3.89 5.09 -3.72
CA TYR A 60 3.37 6.06 -2.75
C TYR A 60 2.90 7.35 -3.43
N SER A 61 3.50 7.77 -4.56
CA SER A 61 2.97 8.89 -5.34
C SER A 61 1.60 8.56 -5.94
N ASP A 62 1.41 7.34 -6.46
CA ASP A 62 0.10 6.89 -6.95
C ASP A 62 -0.90 6.77 -5.80
N ARG A 63 -0.46 6.27 -4.63
CA ARG A 63 -1.30 6.23 -3.41
C ARG A 63 -1.87 7.59 -3.06
N ALA A 64 -1.03 8.61 -2.97
CA ALA A 64 -1.42 9.95 -2.59
C ALA A 64 -2.38 10.60 -3.60
N GLN A 65 -2.30 10.22 -4.88
CA GLN A 65 -3.16 10.77 -5.92
C GLN A 65 -4.53 10.07 -6.01
N TYR A 66 -4.56 8.74 -5.90
CA TYR A 66 -5.70 7.96 -6.41
C TYR A 66 -6.50 7.18 -5.36
N LEU A 67 -5.95 6.94 -4.16
CA LEU A 67 -6.55 6.01 -3.21
C LEU A 67 -7.47 6.72 -2.21
N ALA A 68 -8.73 6.32 -2.19
CA ALA A 68 -9.78 6.91 -1.36
C ALA A 68 -10.85 5.85 -1.02
N ASP A 69 -11.92 6.26 -0.33
CA ASP A 69 -13.12 5.44 -0.18
C ASP A 69 -13.90 5.39 -1.51
N ASP A 70 -13.98 4.19 -2.08
CA ASP A 70 -14.64 3.85 -3.35
C ASP A 70 -16.18 3.95 -3.30
N ASN A 71 -16.77 4.20 -2.13
CA ASN A 71 -18.17 4.59 -2.03
C ASN A 71 -18.39 6.08 -2.35
N PHE A 72 -17.34 6.90 -2.32
CA PHE A 72 -17.41 8.37 -2.49
C PHE A 72 -16.62 8.87 -3.70
N HIS A 73 -15.53 8.21 -4.06
CA HIS A 73 -14.67 8.57 -5.19
C HIS A 73 -14.40 7.35 -6.07
N GLU A 74 -14.28 7.56 -7.37
CA GLU A 74 -13.88 6.48 -8.28
C GLU A 74 -12.37 6.20 -8.13
N VAL A 75 -12.04 5.02 -7.61
CA VAL A 75 -10.65 4.54 -7.53
C VAL A 75 -10.35 3.67 -8.75
N PRO A 76 -9.40 4.03 -9.63
CA PRO A 76 -9.09 3.29 -10.85
C PRO A 76 -8.23 2.04 -10.55
N VAL A 77 -8.73 1.14 -9.68
CA VAL A 77 -8.00 -0.03 -9.16
C VAL A 77 -7.35 -0.84 -10.27
N GLN A 78 -8.13 -1.16 -11.32
CA GLN A 78 -7.64 -2.04 -12.36
C GLN A 78 -6.54 -1.40 -13.22
N SER A 79 -6.60 -0.09 -13.43
CA SER A 79 -5.54 0.66 -14.11
C SER A 79 -4.28 0.78 -13.25
N LEU A 80 -4.44 0.95 -11.93
CA LEU A 80 -3.32 1.06 -10.99
C LEU A 80 -2.53 -0.24 -10.82
N ILE A 81 -3.17 -1.40 -11.01
CA ILE A 81 -2.53 -2.72 -10.91
C ILE A 81 -2.28 -3.38 -12.27
N ASP A 82 -2.49 -2.65 -13.37
CA ASP A 82 -2.28 -3.16 -14.72
C ASP A 82 -0.79 -3.42 -15.01
N ASP A 83 -0.51 -4.55 -15.66
CA ASP A 83 0.86 -4.99 -15.93
C ASP A 83 1.59 -4.06 -16.91
N ASP A 84 0.90 -3.55 -17.93
CA ASP A 84 1.51 -2.65 -18.92
C ASP A 84 1.78 -1.27 -18.32
N TYR A 85 0.85 -0.78 -17.48
CA TYR A 85 1.05 0.44 -16.70
C TYR A 85 2.27 0.34 -15.78
N LEU A 86 2.36 -0.72 -14.98
CA LEU A 86 3.44 -0.90 -14.00
C LEU A 86 4.78 -1.18 -14.68
N LYS A 87 4.77 -1.90 -15.80
CA LYS A 87 5.96 -2.04 -16.65
C LYS A 87 6.42 -0.71 -17.22
N ALA A 88 5.51 0.17 -17.63
CA ALA A 88 5.88 1.52 -18.09
C ALA A 88 6.47 2.35 -16.95
N ARG A 89 5.84 2.35 -15.76
CA ARG A 89 6.31 3.04 -14.56
C ARG A 89 7.69 2.53 -14.10
N SER A 90 7.96 1.23 -14.18
CA SER A 90 9.25 0.64 -13.76
C SER A 90 10.45 1.23 -14.49
N LYS A 91 10.27 1.77 -15.71
CA LYS A 91 11.34 2.42 -16.49
C LYS A 91 11.84 3.72 -15.87
N LEU A 92 11.11 4.28 -14.90
CA LEU A 92 11.51 5.46 -14.14
C LEU A 92 12.54 5.13 -13.05
N ILE A 93 12.79 3.84 -12.78
CA ILE A 93 13.80 3.37 -11.84
C ILE A 93 15.13 3.20 -12.60
N ASP A 94 16.01 4.19 -12.51
CA ASP A 94 17.38 4.12 -13.03
C ASP A 94 18.31 3.50 -11.99
N SER A 95 19.01 2.41 -12.33
CA SER A 95 19.91 1.72 -11.39
C SER A 95 21.08 2.56 -10.88
N ASN A 96 21.44 3.65 -11.56
CA ASN A 96 22.59 4.50 -11.22
C ASN A 96 22.19 5.88 -10.69
N LYS A 97 20.90 6.24 -10.73
CA LYS A 97 20.43 7.56 -10.34
C LYS A 97 19.06 7.49 -9.68
N ALA A 98 18.93 8.08 -8.49
CA ALA A 98 17.63 8.25 -7.85
C ALA A 98 16.76 9.22 -8.67
N ASN A 99 15.51 8.83 -8.92
CA ASN A 99 14.48 9.77 -9.33
C ASN A 99 14.10 10.63 -8.11
N ILE A 100 14.28 11.94 -8.24
CA ILE A 100 13.94 12.93 -7.22
C ILE A 100 12.67 13.70 -7.58
N ASP A 101 12.28 13.68 -8.86
CA ASP A 101 11.07 14.31 -9.39
C ASP A 101 9.99 13.22 -9.44
N ILE A 102 9.52 12.83 -8.25
CA ILE A 102 8.59 11.70 -8.08
C ILE A 102 7.17 12.20 -8.37
N GLU A 103 6.71 11.94 -9.59
CA GLU A 103 5.32 12.19 -9.99
C GLU A 103 4.50 10.89 -9.98
N GLN A 104 3.22 11.02 -9.66
CA GLN A 104 2.21 10.00 -9.90
C GLN A 104 2.16 9.62 -11.39
N GLY A 105 1.78 8.39 -11.70
CA GLY A 105 1.43 8.07 -13.08
C GLY A 105 0.07 8.67 -13.47
N VAL A 106 -0.31 8.54 -14.73
CA VAL A 106 -1.57 9.06 -15.26
C VAL A 106 -2.48 7.88 -15.60
N VAL A 107 -3.44 7.59 -14.72
CA VAL A 107 -4.45 6.52 -14.93
C VAL A 107 -5.88 7.05 -15.01
N SER A 108 -6.11 8.28 -14.54
CA SER A 108 -7.38 9.01 -14.66
C SER A 108 -7.15 10.50 -14.39
N ASP A 109 -8.12 11.32 -14.81
CA ASP A 109 -8.17 12.75 -14.48
C ASP A 109 -8.80 12.93 -13.10
N CYS A 110 -8.00 12.83 -12.04
CA CYS A 110 -8.42 13.20 -10.69
C CYS A 110 -7.50 14.25 -10.08
N ILE A 111 -8.00 14.97 -9.08
CA ILE A 111 -7.24 15.96 -8.30
C ILE A 111 -7.23 15.47 -6.87
N SER A 112 -6.04 15.35 -6.29
CA SER A 112 -5.83 15.08 -4.88
C SER A 112 -5.20 16.30 -4.21
N HIS A 113 -5.55 16.51 -2.94
CA HIS A 113 -4.97 17.53 -2.07
C HIS A 113 -4.26 16.93 -0.86
N THR A 114 -3.97 15.62 -0.90
CA THR A 114 -3.32 14.88 0.18
C THR A 114 -2.02 15.56 0.62
N ASP A 115 -1.96 15.92 1.90
CA ASP A 115 -0.71 16.33 2.55
C ASP A 115 -0.09 15.11 3.24
N VAL A 116 1.22 14.91 3.08
CA VAL A 116 1.87 13.62 3.40
C VAL A 116 2.35 13.56 4.86
N GLU A 117 1.81 14.38 5.76
CA GLU A 117 2.11 14.31 7.19
C GLU A 117 1.20 13.31 7.91
N GLU A 118 1.44 12.02 7.69
CA GLU A 118 0.77 10.97 8.46
C GLU A 118 1.61 10.54 9.69
N ASN A 119 1.12 10.81 10.90
CA ASN A 119 1.70 10.31 12.15
C ASN A 119 1.19 8.91 12.49
N HIS A 120 1.51 7.89 11.69
CA HIS A 120 1.06 6.52 11.98
C HIS A 120 1.78 5.94 13.21
N THR A 121 1.02 5.45 14.18
CA THR A 121 1.58 4.61 15.26
C THR A 121 0.77 3.34 15.43
N GLU A 122 1.47 2.20 15.36
CA GLU A 122 1.12 0.84 15.79
C GLU A 122 -0.24 0.24 15.40
N THR A 123 -0.25 -1.06 15.15
CA THR A 123 -1.43 -1.84 14.76
C THR A 123 -1.18 -3.29 15.14
N THR A 124 -2.25 -4.05 15.37
CA THR A 124 -2.12 -5.51 15.60
C THR A 124 -2.47 -6.27 14.33
N HIS A 125 -1.60 -7.18 13.92
CA HIS A 125 -1.85 -8.14 12.86
C HIS A 125 -1.66 -9.56 13.40
N PHE A 126 -2.57 -10.47 13.03
CA PHE A 126 -2.43 -11.88 13.34
C PHE A 126 -2.98 -12.76 12.21
N CYS A 127 -2.41 -13.96 12.10
CA CYS A 127 -2.82 -14.99 11.16
C CYS A 127 -3.20 -16.27 11.90
N VAL A 128 -4.28 -16.91 11.47
CA VAL A 128 -4.75 -18.20 11.99
C VAL A 128 -4.97 -19.16 10.82
N ILE A 129 -4.47 -20.38 10.95
CA ILE A 129 -4.74 -21.48 10.03
C ILE A 129 -5.25 -22.65 10.87
N ASP A 130 -6.38 -23.23 10.49
CA ASP A 130 -6.93 -24.41 11.17
C ASP A 130 -6.65 -25.71 10.41
N LYS A 131 -7.02 -26.83 11.03
CA LYS A 131 -6.83 -28.18 10.48
C LYS A 131 -7.70 -28.48 9.25
N GLU A 132 -8.75 -27.68 9.02
CA GLU A 132 -9.69 -27.85 7.92
C GLU A 132 -9.26 -27.04 6.69
N GLY A 133 -8.18 -26.25 6.83
CA GLY A 133 -7.62 -25.41 5.77
C GLY A 133 -8.21 -24.02 5.73
N ASN A 134 -8.99 -23.61 6.75
CA ASN A 134 -9.44 -22.23 6.84
C ASN A 134 -8.27 -21.32 7.21
N ILE A 135 -8.17 -20.17 6.55
CA ILE A 135 -7.11 -19.19 6.76
C ILE A 135 -7.76 -17.85 7.08
N ALA A 136 -7.35 -17.23 8.18
CA ALA A 136 -7.71 -15.87 8.54
C ALA A 136 -6.45 -15.03 8.68
N SER A 137 -6.38 -13.92 7.93
CA SER A 137 -5.36 -12.88 8.04
C SER A 137 -6.07 -11.60 8.47
N PHE A 138 -5.80 -11.11 9.67
CA PHE A 138 -6.60 -10.06 10.29
C PHE A 138 -5.72 -8.95 10.84
N THR A 139 -5.99 -7.73 10.38
CA THR A 139 -5.35 -6.49 10.84
C THR A 139 -6.40 -5.64 11.54
N THR A 140 -6.11 -5.17 12.75
CA THR A 140 -7.00 -4.31 13.53
C THR A 140 -6.23 -3.20 14.24
N SER A 141 -6.83 -2.01 14.25
CA SER A 141 -6.22 -0.80 14.79
C SER A 141 -7.28 0.12 15.40
N ILE A 142 -6.84 1.01 16.29
CA ILE A 142 -7.61 2.14 16.81
C ILE A 142 -6.97 3.48 16.41
N GLY A 143 -6.14 3.49 15.36
CA GLY A 143 -5.27 4.60 15.00
C GLY A 143 -3.98 4.46 15.78
N MET A 144 -3.68 5.41 16.66
CA MET A 144 -2.46 5.45 17.47
C MET A 144 -2.47 4.51 18.69
N ILE A 145 -1.35 4.41 19.39
CA ILE A 145 -1.29 3.75 20.72
C ILE A 145 -2.31 4.42 21.65
N TYR A 146 -3.22 3.61 22.23
CA TYR A 146 -4.39 4.05 23.01
C TYR A 146 -5.44 4.87 22.23
N GLY A 147 -5.34 4.95 20.90
CA GLY A 147 -6.26 5.69 20.04
C GLY A 147 -6.28 7.17 20.39
N SER A 148 -7.46 7.71 20.68
CA SER A 148 -7.66 9.09 21.16
C SER A 148 -7.22 9.31 22.61
N GLY A 149 -6.92 8.24 23.37
CA GLY A 149 -6.73 8.28 24.82
C GLY A 149 -8.02 8.45 25.63
N ILE A 150 -9.17 8.64 24.97
CA ILE A 150 -10.49 8.80 25.60
C ILE A 150 -11.06 7.42 25.90
N THR A 151 -11.61 7.26 27.10
CA THR A 151 -12.37 6.05 27.48
C THR A 151 -13.84 6.36 27.68
N ILE A 152 -14.70 5.39 27.36
CA ILE A 152 -16.12 5.47 27.72
C ILE A 152 -16.25 5.28 29.24
N SER A 153 -16.70 6.32 29.93
CA SER A 153 -16.84 6.35 31.38
C SER A 153 -17.71 5.19 31.88
N GLY A 154 -17.18 4.40 32.82
CA GLY A 154 -17.84 3.22 33.39
C GLY A 154 -17.67 1.92 32.59
N TYR A 155 -17.13 1.96 31.37
CA TYR A 155 -16.98 0.79 30.51
C TYR A 155 -15.53 0.40 30.23
N GLY A 156 -14.57 1.32 30.38
CA GLY A 156 -13.15 1.03 30.15
C GLY A 156 -12.80 0.74 28.69
N VAL A 157 -13.63 1.17 27.74
CA VAL A 157 -13.43 1.00 26.30
C VAL A 157 -12.71 2.23 25.75
N LEU A 158 -11.57 2.04 25.09
CA LEU A 158 -10.82 3.08 24.41
C LEU A 158 -11.48 3.46 23.07
N LEU A 159 -11.47 4.75 22.75
CA LEU A 159 -11.95 5.26 21.48
C LEU A 159 -10.80 5.48 20.48
N ASN A 160 -11.04 5.14 19.23
CA ASN A 160 -10.08 5.29 18.15
C ASN A 160 -9.82 6.76 17.79
N THR A 161 -8.81 6.99 16.95
CA THR A 161 -8.51 8.30 16.35
C THR A 161 -8.53 8.27 14.82
N THR A 162 -9.10 7.23 14.19
CA THR A 162 -8.91 6.90 12.76
C THR A 162 -9.45 7.92 11.75
N MET A 163 -10.13 8.97 12.22
CA MET A 163 -10.48 10.11 11.38
C MET A 163 -9.27 10.98 11.02
N ASP A 164 -8.13 10.77 11.68
CA ASP A 164 -6.84 11.37 11.34
C ASP A 164 -6.26 10.91 10.00
N GLY A 165 -6.80 9.83 9.41
CA GLY A 165 -6.42 9.34 8.08
C GLY A 165 -7.15 10.00 6.91
N PHE A 166 -7.88 11.09 7.15
CA PHE A 166 -8.50 11.92 6.10
C PHE A 166 -7.70 13.21 5.91
N ASP A 167 -7.66 13.68 4.66
CA ASP A 167 -7.11 14.98 4.25
C ASP A 167 -8.11 16.13 4.42
#